data_AF-A0A6S6TQU3-F1
#
_entry.id   AF-A0A6S6TQU3-F1
#
_cell.length_a   1.000
_cell.length_b   1.000
_cell.length_c   1.000
_cell.angle_alpha   90.00
_cell.angle_beta   90.00
_cell.angle_gamma   90.00
#
_symmetry.space_group_name_H-M   'P 1'
#
loop_
_entity.id
_entity.type
_entity.pdbx_description
1 polymer ?
#
loop_
_entity_poly.entity_id
_entity_poly.type
_entity_poly.pdbx_seq_one_letter_code
_entity_poly.pdbx_strand_id
1 'polypeptide(L)'
;MKPNTLTLQNPNDSTMIAPRWIDHFAKRILSSKLAQIEYGQLTLLEGDSRQVFGQLNEQCSLDVTLRVHDAQSYSDVAFGGTVGSGESYMAKSWECDDLTGLVRLLLINREVLDGLDGGAGKLMLPLNKLFHWLHRNNLKGSRKNIGAHYDLGNDMFELFLDPTMMYSSGIFEHDNASMQEASETKLKRICEKLQLSPADHVMEIGTGWGGFAIYAAKHYGCKVTTTTISAEQHRYAQEKVNAEGLSDKITLLLED
;
A
#
# COMPACT_ATOMS: atom_id res chain seq x y z
N MET A 1 -1.94 6.65 40.67
CA MET A 1 -1.54 6.02 39.39
C MET A 1 -1.45 4.53 39.63
N LYS A 2 -2.35 3.73 39.07
CA LYS A 2 -2.24 2.27 39.07
C LYS A 2 -1.58 1.85 37.75
N PRO A 3 -0.56 0.98 37.76
CA PRO A 3 0.05 0.50 36.53
C PRO A 3 -0.91 -0.50 35.86
N ASN A 4 -1.31 -0.22 34.61
CA ASN A 4 -1.97 -1.20 33.76
C ASN A 4 -0.91 -2.14 33.21
N THR A 5 -0.76 -3.30 33.83
CA THR A 5 -0.02 -4.43 33.27
C THR A 5 -0.87 -5.02 32.15
N LEU A 6 -0.52 -4.74 30.90
CA LEU A 6 -1.01 -5.50 29.75
C LEU A 6 -0.42 -6.90 29.83
N THR A 7 -1.18 -7.85 30.37
CA THR A 7 -0.89 -9.27 30.23
C THR A 7 -1.01 -9.65 28.76
N LEU A 8 0.14 -9.84 28.10
CA LEU A 8 0.23 -10.52 26.81
C LEU A 8 -0.29 -11.95 27.02
N GLN A 9 -1.44 -12.26 26.43
CA GLN A 9 -1.92 -13.63 26.35
C GLN A 9 -0.94 -14.45 25.50
N ASN A 10 -0.67 -15.67 25.97
CA ASN A 10 0.24 -16.63 25.37
C ASN A 10 -0.28 -17.03 23.97
N PRO A 11 0.53 -17.01 22.88
CA PRO A 11 0.03 -17.22 21.51
C PRO A 11 -0.31 -18.68 21.15
N ASN A 12 -0.12 -19.63 22.07
CA ASN A 12 -0.18 -21.06 21.79
C ASN A 12 -1.49 -21.75 22.19
N ASP A 13 -2.52 -20.99 22.59
CA ASP A 13 -3.87 -21.52 22.87
C ASP A 13 -4.89 -21.12 21.79
N SER A 14 -4.48 -21.16 20.52
CA SER A 14 -5.44 -21.16 19.40
C SER A 14 -6.03 -22.56 19.29
N THR A 15 -7.10 -22.82 20.05
CA THR A 15 -8.01 -23.93 19.77
C THR A 15 -8.45 -23.81 18.31
N MET A 16 -7.96 -24.72 17.45
CA MET A 16 -8.39 -24.87 16.07
C MET A 16 -9.91 -25.06 16.07
N ILE A 17 -10.65 -23.99 15.76
CA ILE A 17 -12.10 -24.05 15.68
C ILE A 17 -12.41 -24.96 14.50
N ALA A 18 -13.20 -26.01 14.73
CA ALA A 18 -13.57 -26.94 13.67
C ALA A 18 -14.20 -26.17 12.50
N PRO A 19 -13.80 -26.45 11.25
CA PRO A 19 -14.29 -25.72 10.09
C PRO A 19 -15.81 -25.83 10.01
N ARG A 20 -16.47 -24.69 9.77
CA ARG A 20 -17.92 -24.65 9.60
C ARG A 20 -18.26 -25.14 8.19
N TRP A 21 -19.50 -25.58 8.00
CA TRP A 21 -20.00 -25.99 6.68
C TRP A 21 -19.80 -24.89 5.61
N ILE A 22 -19.92 -23.63 6.00
CA ILE A 22 -19.72 -22.47 5.12
C ILE A 22 -18.25 -22.32 4.69
N ASP A 23 -17.30 -22.69 5.55
CA ASP A 23 -15.86 -22.60 5.25
C ASP A 23 -15.48 -23.67 4.21
N HIS A 24 -16.05 -24.88 4.31
CA HIS A 24 -15.88 -25.92 3.28
C HIS A 24 -16.49 -25.51 1.93
N PHE A 25 -17.65 -24.85 1.93
CA PHE A 25 -18.27 -24.33 0.72
C PHE A 25 -17.44 -23.21 0.10
N ALA A 26 -16.97 -22.25 0.92
CA ALA A 26 -16.11 -21.16 0.50
C ALA A 26 -14.79 -21.67 -0.09
N LYS A 27 -14.19 -22.69 0.54
CA LYS A 27 -12.99 -23.37 0.02
C LYS A 27 -13.22 -23.94 -1.38
N ARG A 28 -14.36 -24.58 -1.64
CA ARG A 28 -14.67 -25.08 -3.00
C ARG A 28 -14.79 -23.96 -4.02
N ILE A 29 -15.40 -22.84 -3.65
CA ILE A 29 -15.47 -21.65 -4.52
C ILE A 29 -14.06 -21.14 -4.81
N LEU A 30 -13.24 -20.97 -3.77
CA LEU A 30 -11.88 -20.46 -3.92
C LEU A 30 -11.03 -21.40 -4.78
N SER A 31 -11.00 -22.69 -4.48
CA SER A 31 -10.28 -23.70 -5.29
C SER A 31 -10.75 -23.70 -6.74
N SER A 32 -12.05 -23.51 -7.01
CA SER A 32 -12.56 -23.42 -8.38
C SER A 32 -12.07 -22.18 -9.12
N LYS A 33 -11.85 -21.06 -8.43
CA LYS A 33 -11.27 -19.85 -9.03
C LYS A 33 -9.76 -19.99 -9.23
N LEU A 34 -9.07 -20.51 -8.22
CA LEU A 34 -7.63 -20.76 -8.31
C LEU A 34 -7.31 -21.78 -9.42
N ALA A 35 -8.22 -22.72 -9.72
CA ALA A 35 -8.08 -23.63 -10.85
C ALA A 35 -8.04 -22.93 -12.23
N GLN A 36 -8.40 -21.64 -12.30
CA GLN A 36 -8.28 -20.81 -13.51
C GLN A 36 -6.91 -20.11 -13.62
N ILE A 37 -5.95 -20.40 -12.75
CA ILE A 37 -4.57 -19.91 -12.91
C ILE A 37 -3.96 -20.56 -14.15
N GLU A 38 -3.63 -19.73 -15.14
CA GLU A 38 -2.99 -20.13 -16.39
C GLU A 38 -1.49 -19.82 -16.39
N TYR A 39 -1.09 -18.74 -15.73
CA TYR A 39 0.29 -18.25 -15.71
C TYR A 39 0.92 -18.36 -14.31
N GLY A 40 1.97 -19.18 -14.19
CA GLY A 40 2.66 -19.44 -12.93
C GLY A 40 2.01 -20.56 -12.13
N GLN A 41 2.53 -20.80 -10.92
CA GLN A 41 2.07 -21.85 -10.02
C GLN A 41 1.76 -21.28 -8.63
N LEU A 42 0.63 -21.74 -8.07
CA LEU A 42 0.27 -21.50 -6.68
C LEU A 42 0.12 -22.84 -5.97
N THR A 43 0.94 -23.07 -4.95
CA THR A 43 0.78 -24.19 -4.02
C THR A 43 0.00 -23.73 -2.80
N LEU A 44 -1.12 -24.38 -2.49
CA LEU A 44 -1.88 -24.18 -1.27
C LEU A 44 -1.66 -25.34 -0.30
N LEU A 45 -1.21 -25.02 0.91
CA LEU A 45 -0.99 -25.96 2.02
C LEU A 45 -2.02 -25.73 3.12
N GLU A 46 -2.65 -26.79 3.62
CA GLU A 46 -3.59 -26.74 4.75
C GLU A 46 -3.44 -28.05 5.55
N GLY A 47 -2.84 -27.99 6.74
CA GLY A 47 -2.39 -29.19 7.45
C GLY A 47 -1.49 -30.06 6.56
N ASP A 48 -1.84 -31.34 6.41
CA ASP A 48 -1.15 -32.28 5.50
C ASP A 48 -1.65 -32.19 4.04
N SER A 49 -2.67 -31.38 3.77
CA SER A 49 -3.21 -31.22 2.42
C SER A 49 -2.33 -30.30 1.59
N ARG A 50 -2.04 -30.73 0.36
CA ARG A 50 -1.34 -29.95 -0.65
C ARG A 50 -2.16 -29.91 -1.93
N GLN A 51 -2.54 -28.72 -2.37
CA GLN A 51 -3.19 -28.46 -3.64
C GLN A 51 -2.27 -27.58 -4.49
N VAL A 52 -2.20 -27.85 -5.79
CA VAL A 52 -1.40 -27.07 -6.74
C VAL A 52 -2.31 -26.57 -7.84
N PHE A 53 -2.20 -25.28 -8.14
CA PHE A 53 -2.95 -24.59 -9.18
C PHE A 53 -1.99 -23.98 -10.19
N GLY A 54 -2.36 -24.00 -11.47
CA GLY A 54 -1.49 -23.59 -12.56
C GLY A 54 -0.28 -24.51 -12.75
N GLN A 55 0.69 -24.03 -13.51
CA GLN A 55 1.91 -24.77 -13.83
C GLN A 55 3.05 -23.79 -14.17
N LEU A 56 4.28 -24.19 -13.83
CA LEU A 56 5.48 -23.46 -14.23
C LEU A 56 5.76 -23.70 -15.71
N ASN A 57 6.08 -22.63 -16.45
CA ASN A 57 6.49 -22.70 -17.84
C ASN A 57 7.50 -21.58 -18.16
N GLU A 58 8.08 -21.60 -19.35
CA GLU A 58 9.05 -20.59 -19.78
C GLU A 58 8.46 -19.16 -19.85
N GLN A 59 7.13 -19.03 -19.95
CA GLN A 59 6.44 -17.74 -20.05
C GLN A 59 6.21 -17.10 -18.67
N CYS A 60 6.08 -17.89 -17.61
CA CYS A 60 5.88 -17.41 -16.25
C CYS A 60 6.52 -18.36 -15.23
N SER A 61 7.56 -17.87 -14.56
CA SER A 61 8.29 -18.59 -13.51
C SER A 61 7.83 -18.23 -12.09
N LEU A 62 6.73 -17.50 -11.93
CA LEU A 62 6.17 -17.20 -10.61
C LEU A 62 5.73 -18.51 -9.95
N ASP A 63 6.35 -18.82 -8.83
CA ASP A 63 6.04 -19.97 -7.97
C ASP A 63 5.82 -19.43 -6.55
N VAL A 64 4.64 -19.69 -6.00
CA VAL A 64 4.19 -19.09 -4.75
C VAL A 64 3.54 -20.17 -3.90
N THR A 65 3.89 -20.22 -2.61
CA THR A 65 3.29 -21.13 -1.65
C THR A 65 2.52 -20.37 -0.58
N LEU A 66 1.21 -20.63 -0.52
CA LEU A 66 0.31 -20.13 0.51
C LEU A 66 0.02 -21.25 1.53
N ARG A 67 0.06 -20.92 2.81
CA ARG A 67 -0.33 -21.82 3.90
C ARG A 67 -1.53 -21.26 4.64
N VAL A 68 -2.59 -22.06 4.71
CA VAL A 68 -3.81 -21.75 5.47
C VAL A 68 -3.69 -22.38 6.85
N HIS A 69 -3.78 -21.54 7.88
CA HIS A 69 -3.76 -21.96 9.28
C HIS A 69 -5.18 -22.09 9.86
N ASP A 70 -6.09 -21.24 9.40
CA ASP A 70 -7.49 -21.22 9.84
C ASP A 70 -8.44 -21.31 8.63
N ALA A 71 -9.33 -22.30 8.64
CA ALA A 71 -10.32 -22.52 7.59
C ALA A 71 -11.31 -21.36 7.44
N GLN A 72 -11.50 -20.52 8.47
CA GLN A 72 -12.32 -19.31 8.35
C GLN A 72 -11.81 -18.37 7.25
N SER A 73 -10.50 -18.35 6.98
CA SER A 73 -9.91 -17.53 5.91
C SER A 73 -10.53 -17.78 4.53
N TYR A 74 -11.00 -19.00 4.25
CA TYR A 74 -11.70 -19.30 2.99
C TYR A 74 -12.98 -18.48 2.86
N SER A 75 -13.76 -18.38 3.94
CA SER A 75 -15.00 -17.59 3.99
C SER A 75 -14.67 -16.10 3.89
N ASP A 76 -13.65 -15.63 4.61
CA ASP A 76 -13.23 -14.23 4.60
C ASP A 76 -12.83 -13.80 3.19
N VAL A 77 -12.06 -14.62 2.47
CA VAL A 77 -11.66 -14.37 1.07
C VAL A 77 -12.85 -14.50 0.11
N ALA A 78 -13.66 -15.55 0.22
CA ALA A 78 -14.74 -15.81 -0.73
C ALA A 78 -15.88 -14.78 -0.67
N PHE A 79 -16.17 -14.25 0.53
CA PHE A 79 -17.27 -13.30 0.75
C PHE A 79 -16.80 -11.85 0.99
N GLY A 80 -15.58 -11.66 1.49
CA GLY A 80 -14.97 -10.34 1.72
C GLY A 80 -14.05 -9.86 0.58
N GLY A 81 -13.79 -10.69 -0.43
CA GLY A 81 -12.96 -10.33 -1.59
C GLY A 81 -11.53 -9.96 -1.20
N THR A 82 -10.95 -9.01 -1.93
CA THR A 82 -9.59 -8.50 -1.67
C THR A 82 -9.41 -7.92 -0.26
N VAL A 83 -10.43 -7.27 0.31
CA VAL A 83 -10.39 -6.72 1.68
C VAL A 83 -10.33 -7.86 2.71
N GLY A 84 -11.25 -8.83 2.62
CA GLY A 84 -11.25 -9.98 3.54
C GLY A 84 -9.98 -10.83 3.44
N SER A 85 -9.38 -10.91 2.24
CA SER A 85 -8.06 -11.50 2.05
C SER A 85 -6.97 -10.76 2.84
N GLY A 86 -6.92 -9.42 2.74
CA GLY A 86 -5.97 -8.61 3.49
C GLY A 86 -6.15 -8.69 5.00
N GLU A 87 -7.39 -8.60 5.50
CA GLU A 87 -7.70 -8.69 6.93
C GLU A 87 -7.32 -10.06 7.51
N SER A 88 -7.64 -11.15 6.81
CA SER A 88 -7.29 -12.51 7.24
C SER A 88 -5.78 -12.79 7.18
N TYR A 89 -5.04 -12.17 6.23
CA TYR A 89 -3.58 -12.18 6.22
C TYR A 89 -3.00 -11.48 7.45
N MET A 90 -3.49 -10.27 7.75
CA MET A 90 -3.08 -9.49 8.93
C MET A 90 -3.38 -10.23 10.24
N ALA A 91 -4.47 -11.02 10.28
CA ALA A 91 -4.85 -11.87 11.41
C ALA A 91 -4.03 -13.17 11.52
N LYS A 92 -3.09 -13.43 10.59
CA LYS A 92 -2.31 -14.67 10.49
C LYS A 92 -3.17 -15.93 10.27
N SER A 93 -4.37 -15.79 9.74
CA SER A 93 -5.23 -16.94 9.38
C SER A 93 -4.66 -17.70 8.17
N TRP A 94 -3.82 -17.04 7.37
CA TRP A 94 -2.99 -17.62 6.33
C TRP A 94 -1.71 -16.81 6.15
N GLU A 95 -0.71 -17.41 5.51
CA GLU A 95 0.58 -16.77 5.18
C GLU A 95 1.07 -17.20 3.80
N CYS A 96 2.10 -16.52 3.29
CA CYS A 96 2.69 -16.79 2.00
C CYS A 96 4.21 -16.60 2.08
N ASP A 97 4.96 -17.38 1.30
CA ASP A 97 6.42 -17.26 1.16
C ASP A 97 6.86 -15.98 0.43
N ASP A 98 6.12 -15.58 -0.61
CA ASP A 98 6.33 -14.35 -1.34
C ASP A 98 4.99 -13.64 -1.62
N LEU A 99 4.63 -12.69 -0.75
CA LEU A 99 3.41 -11.90 -0.92
C LEU A 99 3.45 -11.03 -2.20
N THR A 100 4.63 -10.56 -2.60
CA THR A 100 4.78 -9.77 -3.84
C THR A 100 4.56 -10.67 -5.05
N GLY A 101 5.14 -11.87 -5.04
CA GLY A 101 4.90 -12.93 -6.00
C GLY A 101 3.43 -13.30 -6.09
N LEU A 102 2.74 -13.48 -4.97
CA LEU A 102 1.30 -13.77 -4.92
C LEU A 102 0.49 -12.69 -5.62
N VAL A 103 0.72 -11.42 -5.27
CA VAL A 103 -0.01 -10.29 -5.88
C VAL A 103 0.28 -10.22 -7.38
N ARG A 104 1.53 -10.42 -7.82
CA ARG A 104 1.89 -10.46 -9.25
C ARG A 104 1.20 -11.62 -9.97
N LEU A 105 1.16 -12.80 -9.35
CA LEU A 105 0.52 -14.00 -9.89
C LEU A 105 -1.00 -13.79 -10.04
N LEU A 106 -1.66 -13.16 -9.07
CA LEU A 106 -3.09 -12.81 -9.19
C LEU A 106 -3.33 -11.73 -10.26
N LEU A 107 -2.42 -10.75 -10.39
CA LEU A 107 -2.54 -9.66 -11.37
C LEU A 107 -2.31 -10.11 -12.83
N ILE A 108 -1.46 -11.11 -13.08
CA ILE A 108 -1.31 -11.69 -14.43
C ILE A 108 -2.49 -12.60 -14.78
N ASN A 109 -3.08 -13.26 -13.78
CA ASN A 109 -4.30 -14.05 -13.90
C ASN A 109 -5.54 -13.24 -13.51
N ARG A 110 -5.76 -12.07 -14.14
CA ARG A 110 -6.79 -11.09 -13.71
C ARG A 110 -8.18 -11.68 -13.53
N GLU A 111 -8.56 -12.66 -14.34
CA GLU A 111 -9.88 -13.31 -14.22
C GLU A 111 -10.09 -13.99 -12.86
N VAL A 112 -9.02 -14.51 -12.24
CA VAL A 112 -9.04 -15.05 -10.89
C VAL A 112 -9.34 -13.94 -9.88
N LEU A 113 -8.64 -12.80 -9.99
CA LEU A 113 -8.81 -11.64 -9.11
C LEU A 113 -10.20 -11.01 -9.26
N ASP A 114 -10.63 -10.75 -10.49
CA ASP A 114 -11.97 -10.23 -10.81
C ASP A 114 -13.05 -11.21 -10.35
N GLY A 115 -12.78 -12.51 -10.43
CA GLY A 115 -13.64 -13.55 -9.89
C GLY A 115 -13.81 -13.42 -8.37
N LEU A 116 -12.73 -13.15 -7.62
CA LEU A 116 -12.74 -12.95 -6.17
C LEU A 116 -13.63 -11.76 -5.77
N ASP A 117 -13.46 -10.61 -6.42
CA ASP A 117 -14.23 -9.40 -6.12
C ASP A 117 -15.65 -9.43 -6.75
N GLY A 118 -15.85 -10.19 -7.83
CA GLY A 118 -17.03 -10.13 -8.70
C GLY A 118 -18.05 -11.26 -8.57
N GLY A 119 -17.79 -12.31 -7.79
CA GLY A 119 -18.67 -13.47 -7.62
C GLY A 119 -19.70 -13.32 -6.49
N ALA A 120 -19.34 -13.80 -5.29
CA ALA A 120 -20.20 -13.76 -4.10
C ALA A 120 -20.21 -12.40 -3.39
N GLY A 121 -19.14 -11.60 -3.52
CA GLY A 121 -19.08 -10.20 -3.07
C GLY A 121 -20.13 -9.30 -3.74
N LYS A 122 -20.63 -9.69 -4.93
CA LYS A 122 -21.75 -9.01 -5.59
C LYS A 122 -23.10 -9.18 -4.89
N LEU A 123 -23.27 -10.20 -4.06
CA LEU A 123 -24.47 -10.34 -3.23
C LEU A 123 -24.50 -9.27 -2.11
N MET A 124 -23.34 -8.71 -1.76
CA MET A 124 -23.17 -7.58 -0.82
C MET A 124 -23.03 -6.21 -1.53
N LEU A 125 -23.08 -6.14 -2.87
CA LEU A 125 -23.04 -4.87 -3.62
C LEU A 125 -24.02 -3.78 -3.15
N PRO A 126 -25.29 -4.07 -2.80
CA PRO A 126 -26.18 -3.01 -2.31
C PRO A 126 -25.71 -2.44 -0.95
N LEU A 127 -25.12 -3.28 -0.09
CA LEU A 127 -24.52 -2.85 1.18
C LEU A 127 -23.22 -2.06 0.95
N ASN A 128 -22.34 -2.50 0.04
CA ASN A 128 -21.13 -1.75 -0.31
C ASN A 128 -21.44 -0.43 -1.02
N LYS A 129 -22.46 -0.36 -1.88
CA LYS A 129 -22.94 0.92 -2.45
C LYS A 129 -23.48 1.87 -1.39
N LEU A 130 -24.20 1.34 -0.39
CA LEU A 130 -24.67 2.12 0.76
C LEU A 130 -23.51 2.59 1.64
N PHE A 131 -22.52 1.72 1.88
CA PHE A 131 -21.30 2.04 2.63
C PHE A 131 -20.44 3.07 1.90
N HIS A 132 -20.24 2.96 0.59
CA HIS A 132 -19.56 3.95 -0.25
C HIS A 132 -20.34 5.27 -0.37
N TRP A 133 -21.68 5.23 -0.35
CA TRP A 133 -22.50 6.44 -0.30
C TRP A 133 -22.40 7.15 1.05
N LEU A 134 -22.30 6.41 2.15
CA LEU A 134 -22.04 6.93 3.50
C LEU A 134 -20.59 7.39 3.71
N HIS A 135 -19.62 6.80 2.99
CA HIS A 135 -18.18 7.13 3.00
C HIS A 135 -17.75 7.87 1.73
N ARG A 136 -18.62 8.71 1.18
CA ARG A 136 -18.28 9.57 0.05
C ARG A 136 -17.14 10.50 0.49
N ASN A 137 -16.05 10.57 -0.29
CA ASN A 137 -14.94 11.51 -0.08
C ASN A 137 -15.48 12.95 -0.02
N ASN A 138 -15.77 13.41 1.19
CA ASN A 138 -16.08 14.80 1.46
C ASN A 138 -14.84 15.45 2.08
N LEU A 139 -14.63 16.73 1.82
CA LEU A 139 -13.44 17.47 2.25
C LEU A 139 -13.15 17.31 3.76
N LYS A 140 -14.20 17.17 4.58
CA LYS A 140 -14.08 16.92 6.03
C LYS A 140 -13.55 15.51 6.37
N GLY A 141 -13.95 14.48 5.62
CA GLY A 141 -13.49 13.11 5.77
C GLY A 141 -12.05 12.93 5.30
N SER A 142 -11.67 13.54 4.17
CA SER A 142 -10.29 13.56 3.70
C SER A 142 -9.35 14.17 4.74
N ARG A 143 -9.73 15.30 5.35
CA ARG A 143 -8.95 15.95 6.43
C ARG A 143 -8.78 15.05 7.66
N LYS A 144 -9.80 14.27 8.04
CA LYS A 144 -9.75 13.34 9.17
C LYS A 144 -8.87 12.11 8.86
N ASN A 145 -8.92 11.59 7.64
CA ASN A 145 -8.09 10.45 7.21
C ASN A 145 -6.60 10.84 7.10
N ILE A 146 -6.30 12.08 6.71
CA ILE A 146 -4.91 12.58 6.61
C ILE A 146 -4.29 12.77 8.00
N GLY A 147 -5.04 13.29 8.99
CA GLY A 147 -4.55 13.34 10.37
C GLY A 147 -4.21 11.94 10.90
N ALA A 148 -5.15 10.99 10.80
CA ALA A 148 -4.96 9.65 11.38
C ALA A 148 -3.83 8.80 10.74
N HIS A 149 -3.48 9.02 9.48
CA HIS A 149 -2.46 8.22 8.78
C HIS A 149 -1.06 8.85 8.71
N TYR A 150 -0.93 10.17 8.88
CA TYR A 150 0.39 10.83 8.97
C TYR A 150 0.80 11.15 10.43
N ASP A 151 -0.12 11.07 11.40
CA ASP A 151 0.19 11.14 12.85
C ASP A 151 0.98 9.93 13.36
N LEU A 152 1.09 8.85 12.58
CA LEU A 152 2.00 7.73 12.85
C LEU A 152 3.50 8.12 12.73
N GLY A 153 3.79 9.36 12.32
CA GLY A 153 5.05 10.08 12.58
C GLY A 153 6.07 10.02 11.44
N ASN A 154 6.80 11.13 11.23
CA ASN A 154 7.95 11.18 10.32
C ASN A 154 8.99 10.10 10.66
N ASP A 155 9.17 9.83 11.96
CA ASP A 155 10.06 8.80 12.50
C ASP A 155 9.83 7.42 11.88
N MET A 156 8.57 7.04 11.63
CA MET A 156 8.26 5.75 11.00
C MET A 156 8.67 5.73 9.52
N PHE A 157 8.38 6.81 8.79
CA PHE A 157 8.74 6.92 7.37
C PHE A 157 10.25 6.97 7.16
N GLU A 158 10.99 7.63 8.06
CA GLU A 158 12.46 7.67 8.02
C GLU A 158 13.12 6.30 8.13
N LEU A 159 12.43 5.29 8.68
CA LEU A 159 12.98 3.92 8.78
C LEU A 159 13.07 3.20 7.43
N PHE A 160 12.28 3.60 6.42
CA PHE A 160 12.21 2.87 5.15
C PHE A 160 12.21 3.76 3.90
N LEU A 161 12.01 5.08 4.03
CA LEU A 161 12.21 6.01 2.93
C LEU A 161 13.68 6.39 2.78
N ASP A 162 14.04 6.86 1.59
CA ASP A 162 15.35 7.47 1.36
C ASP A 162 15.44 8.88 2.00
N PRO A 163 16.65 9.47 2.14
CA PRO A 163 16.83 10.76 2.81
C PRO A 163 16.05 11.94 2.21
N THR A 164 15.57 11.84 0.96
CA THR A 164 14.71 12.85 0.34
C THR A 164 13.27 12.82 0.87
N MET A 165 12.90 11.80 1.66
CA MET A 165 11.55 11.56 2.19
C MET A 165 10.48 11.52 1.10
N MET A 166 10.84 11.05 -0.10
CA MET A 166 9.90 10.96 -1.21
C MET A 166 9.05 9.70 -1.13
N TYR A 167 7.85 9.81 -0.55
CA TYR A 167 6.85 8.73 -0.60
C TYR A 167 6.09 8.72 -1.94
N SER A 168 6.82 8.48 -3.02
CA SER A 168 6.31 8.38 -4.39
C SER A 168 7.29 7.56 -5.23
N SER A 169 6.91 7.19 -6.46
CA SER A 169 7.78 6.41 -7.35
C SER A 169 9.17 7.05 -7.50
N GLY A 170 10.22 6.25 -7.59
CA GLY A 170 11.53 6.67 -8.10
C GLY A 170 11.64 6.46 -9.61
N ILE A 171 12.72 6.94 -10.22
CA ILE A 171 13.14 6.56 -11.57
C ILE A 171 14.55 5.97 -11.52
N PHE A 172 14.67 4.66 -11.77
CA PHE A 172 15.95 3.94 -11.77
C PHE A 172 16.51 3.90 -13.19
N GLU A 173 17.66 4.54 -13.41
CA GLU A 173 18.33 4.54 -14.73
C GLU A 173 19.27 3.34 -14.94
N HIS A 174 19.57 2.63 -13.86
CA HIS A 174 20.37 1.40 -13.87
C HIS A 174 19.98 0.50 -12.70
N ASP A 175 20.25 -0.80 -12.84
CA ASP A 175 19.82 -1.83 -11.89
C ASP A 175 20.35 -1.64 -10.47
N ASN A 176 21.52 -1.02 -10.32
CA ASN A 176 22.17 -0.79 -9.03
C ASN A 176 21.87 0.59 -8.43
N ALA A 177 20.91 1.35 -8.97
CA ALA A 177 20.59 2.68 -8.47
C ALA A 177 19.98 2.60 -7.07
N SER A 178 20.48 3.44 -6.17
CA SER A 178 19.91 3.60 -4.83
C SER A 178 18.53 4.27 -4.90
N MET A 179 17.72 4.09 -3.85
CA MET A 179 16.44 4.79 -3.73
C MET A 179 16.60 6.31 -3.78
N GLN A 180 17.67 6.85 -3.16
CA GLN A 180 17.98 8.27 -3.18
C GLN A 180 18.28 8.74 -4.61
N GLU A 181 19.14 8.05 -5.35
CA GLU A 181 19.43 8.37 -6.75
C GLU A 181 18.15 8.32 -7.60
N ALA A 182 17.29 7.34 -7.36
CA ALA A 182 16.03 7.22 -8.09
C ALA A 182 15.04 8.37 -7.77
N SER A 183 14.97 8.79 -6.52
CA SER A 183 14.18 9.95 -6.07
C SER A 183 14.70 11.25 -6.70
N GLU A 184 16.02 11.49 -6.64
CA GLU A 184 16.64 12.68 -7.23
C GLU A 184 16.53 12.71 -8.76
N THR A 185 16.67 11.56 -9.42
CA THR A 185 16.51 11.42 -10.88
C THR A 185 15.10 11.80 -11.32
N LYS A 186 14.07 11.34 -10.58
CA LYS A 186 12.70 11.80 -10.81
C LYS A 186 12.60 13.32 -10.67
N LEU A 187 13.12 13.90 -9.59
CA LEU A 187 13.02 15.34 -9.34
C LEU A 187 13.69 16.16 -10.45
N LYS A 188 14.89 15.76 -10.87
CA LYS A 188 15.61 16.30 -12.04
C LYS A 188 14.74 16.24 -13.29
N ARG A 189 14.19 15.07 -13.59
CA ARG A 189 13.35 14.85 -14.79
C ARG A 189 12.08 15.69 -14.78
N ILE A 190 11.46 15.91 -13.62
CA ILE A 190 10.31 16.84 -13.50
C ILE A 190 10.75 18.26 -13.86
N CYS A 191 11.83 18.75 -13.26
CA CYS A 191 12.33 20.10 -13.50
C CYS A 191 12.77 20.31 -14.96
N GLU A 192 13.44 19.32 -15.57
CA GLU A 192 13.85 19.36 -16.98
C GLU A 192 12.65 19.36 -17.94
N LYS A 193 11.62 18.55 -17.65
CA LYS A 193 10.39 18.53 -18.46
C LYS A 193 9.64 19.85 -18.39
N LEU A 194 9.65 20.50 -17.23
CA LEU A 194 9.10 21.83 -17.02
C LEU A 194 9.98 22.94 -17.59
N GLN A 195 11.24 22.63 -17.98
CA GLN A 195 12.25 23.58 -18.43
C GLN A 195 12.48 24.70 -17.41
N LEU A 196 12.47 24.35 -16.11
CA LEU A 196 12.56 25.35 -15.04
C LEU A 196 13.81 26.20 -15.15
N SER A 197 13.63 27.49 -14.93
CA SER A 197 14.67 28.50 -14.88
C SER A 197 14.57 29.32 -13.59
N PRO A 198 15.62 30.07 -13.22
CA PRO A 198 15.57 30.95 -12.05
C PRO A 198 14.50 32.05 -12.11
N ALA A 199 13.96 32.35 -13.29
CA ALA A 199 12.91 33.35 -13.48
C ALA A 199 11.50 32.82 -13.16
N ASP A 200 11.33 31.51 -13.04
CA ASP A 200 10.03 30.87 -12.88
C ASP A 200 9.54 30.88 -11.42
N HIS A 201 8.23 30.83 -11.28
CA HIS A 201 7.53 30.63 -10.01
C HIS A 201 6.56 29.46 -10.15
N VAL A 202 6.85 28.37 -9.44
CA VAL A 202 6.13 27.09 -9.50
C VAL A 202 5.08 27.02 -8.41
N MET A 203 3.89 26.50 -8.73
CA MET A 203 2.90 26.04 -7.75
C MET A 203 2.97 24.51 -7.63
N GLU A 204 3.27 24.02 -6.43
CA GLU A 204 3.23 22.60 -6.08
C GLU A 204 1.99 22.31 -5.22
N ILE A 205 1.17 21.36 -5.67
CA ILE A 205 0.02 20.88 -4.91
C ILE A 205 0.40 19.55 -4.26
N GLY A 206 0.51 19.55 -2.93
CA GLY A 206 0.95 18.41 -2.13
C GLY A 206 2.44 18.47 -1.81
N THR A 207 2.81 19.29 -0.82
CA THR A 207 4.21 19.49 -0.38
C THR A 207 4.96 18.21 -0.01
N GLY A 208 4.26 17.18 0.48
CA GLY A 208 4.91 16.04 1.11
C GLY A 208 5.85 16.52 2.22
N TRP A 209 7.10 16.06 2.21
CA TRP A 209 8.14 16.51 3.13
C TRP A 209 9.06 17.60 2.56
N GLY A 210 8.62 18.27 1.49
CA GLY A 210 9.34 19.38 0.85
C GLY A 210 10.37 18.96 -0.22
N GLY A 211 10.43 17.67 -0.56
CA GLY A 211 11.47 17.13 -1.46
C GLY A 211 11.54 17.83 -2.81
N PHE A 212 10.41 18.03 -3.50
CA PHE A 212 10.42 18.74 -4.79
C PHE A 212 10.68 20.24 -4.65
N ALA A 213 9.98 20.94 -3.75
CA ALA A 213 10.18 22.37 -3.55
C ALA A 213 11.65 22.73 -3.26
N ILE A 214 12.28 21.98 -2.35
CA ILE A 214 13.70 22.14 -2.01
C ILE A 214 14.58 21.86 -3.23
N TYR A 215 14.35 20.74 -3.92
CA TYR A 215 15.16 20.37 -5.08
C TYR A 215 15.08 21.41 -6.21
N ALA A 216 13.87 21.85 -6.56
CA ALA A 216 13.66 22.83 -7.63
C ALA A 216 14.28 24.20 -7.28
N ALA A 217 14.08 24.70 -6.06
CA ALA A 217 14.65 25.97 -5.61
C ALA A 217 16.19 25.93 -5.53
N LYS A 218 16.76 24.81 -5.06
CA LYS A 218 18.20 24.62 -4.89
C LYS A 218 18.95 24.44 -6.21
N HIS A 219 18.42 23.60 -7.11
CA HIS A 219 19.12 23.22 -8.35
C HIS A 219 18.77 24.08 -9.56
N TYR A 220 17.55 24.61 -9.63
CA TYR A 220 17.07 25.41 -10.76
C TYR A 220 16.85 26.88 -10.40
N GLY A 221 16.92 27.22 -9.11
CA GLY A 221 16.91 28.60 -8.64
C GLY A 221 15.55 29.28 -8.65
N CYS A 222 14.50 28.61 -9.15
CA CYS A 222 13.14 29.12 -9.24
C CYS A 222 12.52 29.36 -7.85
N LYS A 223 11.40 30.08 -7.84
CA LYS A 223 10.54 30.21 -6.65
C LYS A 223 9.52 29.08 -6.64
N VAL A 224 9.15 28.61 -5.45
CA VAL A 224 8.12 27.58 -5.28
C VAL A 224 7.12 28.04 -4.24
N THR A 225 5.84 28.06 -4.60
CA THR A 225 4.75 28.03 -3.62
C THR A 225 4.23 26.61 -3.54
N THR A 226 4.20 26.03 -2.35
CA THR A 226 3.76 24.65 -2.13
C THR A 226 2.69 24.61 -1.05
N THR A 227 1.69 23.75 -1.21
CA THR A 227 0.61 23.61 -0.23
C THR A 227 0.41 22.17 0.24
N THR A 228 0.10 22.01 1.52
CA THR A 228 -0.31 20.74 2.12
C THR A 228 -1.43 20.97 3.11
N ILE A 229 -2.21 19.93 3.37
CA ILE A 229 -3.24 19.93 4.42
C ILE A 229 -2.79 19.15 5.68
N SER A 230 -1.56 18.64 5.69
CA SER A 230 -0.94 17.94 6.82
C SER A 230 -0.02 18.86 7.62
N ALA A 231 -0.33 19.07 8.89
CA ALA A 231 0.45 19.92 9.79
C ALA A 231 1.86 19.35 10.04
N GLU A 232 2.01 18.04 10.14
CA GLU A 232 3.32 17.39 10.34
C GLU A 232 4.22 17.50 9.11
N GLN A 233 3.65 17.33 7.92
CA GLN A 233 4.37 17.56 6.66
C GLN A 233 4.80 19.01 6.52
N HIS A 234 3.90 19.96 6.82
CA HIS A 234 4.21 21.38 6.82
C HIS A 234 5.35 21.70 7.80
N ARG A 235 5.29 21.21 9.03
CA ARG A 235 6.32 21.43 10.05
C ARG A 235 7.68 20.88 9.60
N TYR A 236 7.72 19.62 9.14
CA TYR A 236 8.95 18.99 8.65
C TYR A 236 9.55 19.72 7.45
N ALA A 237 8.71 20.03 6.45
CA ALA A 237 9.15 20.75 5.26
C ALA A 237 9.67 22.15 5.62
N GLN A 238 9.01 22.86 6.54
CA GLN A 238 9.44 24.18 7.02
C GLN A 238 10.80 24.12 7.72
N GLU A 239 11.02 23.12 8.58
CA GLU A 239 12.32 22.89 9.24
C GLU A 239 13.42 22.63 8.22
N LYS A 240 13.16 21.78 7.21
CA LYS A 240 14.10 21.48 6.12
C LYS A 240 14.39 22.68 5.23
N VAL A 241 13.37 23.44 4.82
CA VAL A 241 13.54 24.67 4.01
C VAL A 241 14.41 25.68 4.75
N ASN A 242 14.20 25.85 6.06
CA ASN A 242 15.00 26.75 6.88
C ASN A 242 16.44 26.25 7.02
N ALA A 243 16.65 24.94 7.24
CA ALA A 243 17.98 24.35 7.35
C ALA A 243 18.80 24.46 6.05
N GLU A 244 18.13 24.39 4.89
CA GLU A 244 18.73 24.58 3.57
C GLU A 244 18.90 26.06 3.19
N GLY A 245 18.37 26.99 4.00
CA GLY A 245 18.45 28.43 3.75
C GLY A 245 17.64 28.91 2.54
N LEU A 246 16.52 28.25 2.24
CA LEU A 246 15.70 28.49 1.04
C LEU A 246 14.40 29.26 1.33
N SER A 247 14.26 29.85 2.52
CA SER A 247 13.04 30.53 2.97
C SER A 247 12.69 31.78 2.14
N ASP A 248 13.61 32.32 1.35
CA ASP A 248 13.37 33.42 0.41
C ASP A 248 12.80 32.94 -0.95
N LYS A 249 12.95 31.65 -1.25
CA LYS A 249 12.52 31.03 -2.51
C LYS A 249 11.28 30.16 -2.36
N ILE A 250 11.03 29.60 -1.18
CA ILE A 250 9.95 28.65 -0.95
C ILE A 250 8.92 29.27 -0.01
N THR A 251 7.68 29.36 -0.48
CA THR A 251 6.50 29.70 0.32
C THR A 251 5.73 28.42 0.61
N LEU A 252 5.63 28.04 1.89
CA LEU A 252 4.84 26.88 2.33
C LEU A 252 3.48 27.35 2.84
N LEU A 253 2.42 26.70 2.37
CA LEU A 253 1.04 26.95 2.76
C LEU A 253 0.48 25.71 3.48
N LEU A 254 -0.34 25.94 4.50
CA LEU A 254 -1.13 24.90 5.19
C LEU A 254 -2.62 25.07 4.81
N GLU A 255 -2.91 25.00 3.52
CA GLU A 255 -4.20 25.35 2.93
C GLU A 255 -4.62 24.31 1.85
N ASP A 256 -5.92 24.25 1.54
CA ASP A 256 -6.51 23.41 0.48
C ASP A 256 -6.79 24.26 -0.77
#